data_AF-A0A1Q8S8U6-F1
#
_entry.id   AF-A0A1Q8S8U6-F1
#
_cell.length_a   1.000
_cell.length_b   1.000
_cell.length_c   1.000
_cell.angle_alpha   90.00
_cell.angle_beta   90.00
_cell.angle_gamma   90.00
#
_symmetry.space_group_name_H-M   'P 1'
#
loop_
_entity.id
_entity.type
_entity.pdbx_description
1 polymer ?
#
loop_
_entity_poly.entity_id
_entity_poly.type
_entity_poly.pdbx_seq_one_letter_code
_entity_poly.pdbx_strand_id
1 'polypeptide(L)'
;MDSNAQSLLREFTSLKTYYPKLQTWIAIGGWSFNDPGNNPDTRMAFSDMAMTRENRATFIRSLINFMDQFGFDGADIDWEYPGAEDRGGRPEDKDNFVTLCKEMKEAFAGHYGLSVTLPASFWYLRHFDVAGMEPHVDWLNVMTYDIHGVWDAGQDTMLQSSLQKIKFPDLS
;
A
#
# COMPACT_ATOMS: atom_id res chain seq x y z
N MET A 1 8.17 17.17 -6.79
CA MET A 1 6.81 17.28 -7.34
C MET A 1 6.72 18.59 -8.09
N ASP A 2 6.39 18.55 -9.38
CA ASP A 2 6.23 19.79 -10.15
C ASP A 2 4.93 20.53 -9.75
N SER A 3 4.78 21.77 -10.22
CA SER A 3 3.63 22.62 -9.90
C SER A 3 2.30 22.06 -10.45
N ASN A 4 2.35 21.29 -11.53
CA ASN A 4 1.14 20.73 -12.14
C ASN A 4 0.56 19.63 -11.27
N ALA A 5 1.41 18.76 -10.73
CA ALA A 5 0.99 17.72 -9.79
C ALA A 5 0.30 18.30 -8.54
N GLN A 6 0.79 19.43 -8.01
CA GLN A 6 0.12 20.10 -6.88
C GLN A 6 -1.29 20.60 -7.22
N SER A 7 -1.51 21.14 -8.42
CA SER A 7 -2.83 21.57 -8.87
C SER A 7 -3.78 20.38 -8.99
N LEU A 8 -3.32 19.31 -9.65
CA LEU A 8 -4.12 18.12 -9.88
C LEU A 8 -4.57 17.45 -8.58
N LEU A 9 -3.71 17.40 -7.56
CA LEU A 9 -4.09 16.85 -6.25
C LEU A 9 -5.20 17.67 -5.60
N ARG A 10 -5.11 19.02 -5.66
CA ARG A 10 -6.15 19.90 -5.12
C ARG A 10 -7.45 19.80 -5.90
N GLU A 11 -7.36 19.73 -7.23
CA GLU A 11 -8.53 19.55 -8.09
C GLU A 11 -9.23 18.22 -7.77
N PHE A 12 -8.47 17.14 -7.60
CA PHE A 12 -9.00 15.83 -7.22
C PHE A 12 -9.73 15.87 -5.88
N THR A 13 -9.10 16.37 -4.81
CA THR A 13 -9.75 16.47 -3.50
C THR A 13 -10.91 17.46 -3.49
N SER A 14 -10.90 18.47 -4.37
CA SER A 14 -12.01 19.43 -4.51
C SER A 14 -13.29 18.83 -5.08
N LEU A 15 -13.25 17.63 -5.68
CA LEU A 15 -14.46 16.93 -6.15
C LEU A 15 -15.48 16.71 -5.02
N LYS A 16 -15.03 16.68 -3.76
CA LYS A 16 -15.88 16.62 -2.57
C LYS A 16 -16.83 17.81 -2.42
N THR A 17 -16.53 18.95 -3.05
CA THR A 17 -17.45 20.10 -3.08
C THR A 17 -18.74 19.80 -3.85
N TYR A 18 -18.66 18.94 -4.86
CA TYR A 18 -19.80 18.47 -5.64
C TYR A 18 -20.42 17.20 -5.05
N TYR A 19 -19.62 16.37 -4.40
CA TYR A 19 -20.04 15.10 -3.82
C TYR A 19 -19.63 15.02 -2.33
N PRO A 20 -20.42 15.56 -1.39
CA PRO A 20 -20.01 15.69 0.02
C PRO A 20 -19.75 14.38 0.78
N LYS A 21 -20.12 13.23 0.21
CA LYS A 21 -19.86 11.90 0.78
C LYS A 21 -18.65 11.19 0.16
N LEU A 22 -18.06 11.76 -0.89
CA LEU A 22 -16.85 11.22 -1.52
C LEU A 22 -15.69 11.34 -0.55
N GLN A 23 -14.90 10.27 -0.45
CA GLN A 23 -13.60 10.30 0.21
C GLN A 23 -12.51 10.21 -0.84
N THR A 24 -11.46 10.99 -0.65
CA THR A 24 -10.28 11.03 -1.51
C THR A 24 -9.07 10.60 -0.71
N TRP A 25 -8.39 9.57 -1.19
CA TRP A 25 -7.28 8.92 -0.49
C TRP A 25 -6.01 9.00 -1.34
N ILE A 26 -4.85 9.12 -0.69
CA ILE A 26 -3.55 9.12 -1.36
C ILE A 26 -2.88 7.76 -1.20
N ALA A 27 -2.46 7.13 -2.30
CA ALA A 27 -1.63 5.93 -2.27
C ALA A 27 -0.14 6.30 -2.30
N ILE A 28 0.67 5.61 -1.50
CA ILE A 28 2.11 5.78 -1.42
C ILE A 28 2.76 4.46 -1.81
N GLY A 29 3.63 4.50 -2.83
CA GLY A 29 4.39 3.35 -3.30
C GLY A 29 3.98 2.92 -4.70
N GLY A 30 3.52 1.67 -4.82
CA GLY A 30 3.23 0.98 -6.07
C GLY A 30 4.46 0.38 -6.73
N TRP A 31 4.25 -0.56 -7.65
CA TRP A 31 5.28 -1.41 -8.24
C TRP A 31 6.60 -0.70 -8.60
N SER A 32 6.57 0.37 -9.40
CA SER A 32 7.82 1.00 -9.87
C SER A 32 8.61 1.72 -8.79
N PHE A 33 8.01 1.96 -7.61
CA PHE A 33 8.71 2.53 -6.46
C PHE A 33 9.76 1.56 -5.88
N ASN A 34 9.59 0.25 -6.09
CA ASN A 34 10.52 -0.79 -5.66
C ASN A 34 11.35 -1.39 -6.80
N ASP A 35 11.27 -0.83 -8.01
CA ASP A 35 12.01 -1.36 -9.17
C ASP A 35 13.53 -1.20 -9.03
N PRO A 36 14.31 -2.24 -9.39
CA PRO A 36 15.77 -2.12 -9.48
C PRO A 36 16.18 -1.03 -10.47
N GLY A 37 17.02 -0.08 -10.03
CA GLY A 37 17.57 0.95 -10.90
C GLY A 37 16.62 2.10 -11.24
N ASN A 38 15.55 2.28 -10.47
CA ASN A 38 14.74 3.49 -10.56
C ASN A 38 15.55 4.75 -10.16
N ASN A 39 15.06 5.93 -10.56
CA ASN A 39 15.72 7.20 -10.31
C ASN A 39 14.72 8.26 -9.85
N PRO A 40 14.83 8.79 -8.61
CA PRO A 40 15.82 8.42 -7.59
C PRO A 40 15.71 6.94 -7.16
N ASP A 41 16.79 6.36 -6.64
CA ASP A 41 16.76 4.98 -6.14
C ASP A 41 15.90 4.92 -4.89
N THR A 42 14.71 4.32 -5.02
CA THR A 42 13.74 4.17 -3.93
C THR A 42 13.52 2.71 -3.56
N ARG A 43 14.30 1.78 -4.11
CA ARG A 43 14.05 0.34 -3.96
C ARG A 43 13.98 -0.11 -2.50
N MET A 44 14.82 0.45 -1.63
CA MET A 44 14.87 0.14 -0.19
C MET A 44 14.11 1.13 0.69
N ALA A 45 13.50 2.17 0.12
CA ALA A 45 12.98 3.31 0.87
C ALA A 45 11.91 2.92 1.90
N PHE A 46 11.02 1.98 1.58
CA PHE A 46 10.04 1.48 2.54
C PHE A 46 10.67 0.70 3.70
N SER A 47 11.62 -0.21 3.40
CA SER A 47 12.31 -1.00 4.43
C SER A 47 13.08 -0.08 5.38
N ASP A 48 13.83 0.88 4.84
CA ASP A 48 14.57 1.86 5.64
C ASP A 48 13.64 2.76 6.47
N MET A 49 12.50 3.16 5.90
CA MET A 49 11.50 3.97 6.60
C MET A 49 10.84 3.21 7.76
N ALA A 50 10.49 1.94 7.57
CA ALA A 50 9.79 1.15 8.58
C ALA A 50 10.71 0.69 9.74
N MET A 51 12.03 0.67 9.51
CA MET A 51 13.02 0.03 10.38
C MET A 51 13.10 0.59 11.80
N THR A 52 13.05 1.91 11.95
CA THR A 52 13.26 2.57 13.25
C THR A 52 12.04 3.40 13.61
N ARG A 53 11.82 3.56 14.91
CA ARG A 53 10.74 4.39 15.43
C ARG A 53 10.85 5.83 14.94
N GLU A 54 12.07 6.37 14.85
CA GLU A 54 12.36 7.72 14.41
C GLU A 54 12.03 7.92 12.93
N ASN A 55 12.34 6.93 12.09
CA ASN A 55 12.03 6.97 10.66
C ASN A 55 10.53 6.89 10.42
N ARG A 56 9.84 5.94 11.07
CA ARG A 56 8.38 5.82 11.02
C ARG A 56 7.70 7.11 11.46
N ALA A 57 8.08 7.65 12.62
CA ALA A 57 7.52 8.91 13.12
C ALA A 57 7.74 10.09 12.14
N THR A 58 8.89 10.12 11.47
CA THR A 58 9.19 11.15 10.46
C THR A 58 8.28 11.01 9.24
N PHE A 59 8.12 9.80 8.73
CA PHE A 59 7.22 9.50 7.62
C PHE A 59 5.76 9.84 7.96
N ILE A 60 5.25 9.35 9.11
CA ILE A 60 3.88 9.57 9.58
C ILE A 60 3.56 11.06 9.64
N ARG A 61 4.44 11.86 10.26
CA ARG A 61 4.26 13.31 10.35
C ARG A 61 4.29 13.99 8.98
N SER A 62 5.19 13.56 8.09
CA SER A 62 5.26 14.07 6.72
C SER A 62 3.97 13.77 5.95
N LEU A 63 3.41 12.58 6.12
CA LEU A 63 2.20 12.15 5.45
C LEU A 63 0.97 12.92 5.97
N ILE A 64 0.84 13.10 7.29
CA ILE A 64 -0.22 13.95 7.87
C ILE A 64 -0.16 15.36 7.29
N ASN A 65 1.03 15.99 7.30
CA ASN A 65 1.20 17.32 6.72
C ASN A 65 0.81 17.37 5.23
N PHE A 66 1.12 16.33 4.46
CA PHE A 66 0.72 16.23 3.06
C PHE A 66 -0.79 16.10 2.90
N MET A 67 -1.44 15.23 3.70
CA MET A 67 -2.89 15.06 3.67
C MET A 67 -3.62 16.34 4.06
N ASP A 68 -3.16 17.03 5.10
CA ASP A 68 -3.64 18.37 5.48
C ASP A 68 -3.49 19.39 4.34
N GLN A 69 -2.29 19.43 3.74
CA GLN A 69 -1.98 20.40 2.71
C GLN A 69 -2.89 20.26 1.48
N PHE A 70 -3.26 19.03 1.11
CA PHE A 70 -4.01 18.74 -0.11
C PHE A 70 -5.46 18.34 0.12
N GLY A 71 -5.89 18.14 1.38
CA GLY A 71 -7.27 17.84 1.74
C GLY A 71 -7.67 16.38 1.54
N PHE A 72 -6.76 15.44 1.74
CA PHE A 72 -7.05 14.00 1.70
C PHE A 72 -7.74 13.52 2.98
N ASP A 73 -8.55 12.46 2.87
CA ASP A 73 -9.30 11.85 3.98
C ASP A 73 -8.63 10.57 4.51
N GLY A 74 -7.61 10.07 3.81
CA GLY A 74 -6.89 8.87 4.20
C GLY A 74 -5.70 8.56 3.30
N ALA A 75 -4.94 7.56 3.71
CA ALA A 75 -3.76 7.09 3.01
C ALA A 75 -3.81 5.58 2.79
N ASP A 76 -3.30 5.14 1.64
CA ASP A 76 -3.06 3.74 1.31
C ASP A 76 -1.56 3.49 1.23
N ILE A 77 -1.06 2.49 1.98
CA ILE A 77 0.33 2.04 1.87
C ILE A 77 0.39 0.87 0.89
N ASP A 78 1.00 1.13 -0.26
CA ASP A 78 1.20 0.17 -1.35
C ASP A 78 2.69 -0.22 -1.44
N TRP A 79 3.14 -0.98 -0.45
CA TRP A 79 4.52 -1.46 -0.37
C TRP A 79 4.67 -2.82 -1.06
N GLU A 80 5.41 -2.83 -2.18
CA GLU A 80 5.60 -4.02 -3.02
C GLU A 80 7.06 -4.53 -3.07
N TYR A 81 7.53 -5.39 -2.16
CA TYR A 81 6.83 -6.01 -1.02
C TYR A 81 7.75 -6.07 0.21
N PRO A 82 7.23 -5.96 1.44
CA PRO A 82 8.01 -6.17 2.65
C PRO A 82 8.65 -7.55 2.62
N GLY A 83 9.91 -7.68 3.07
CA GLY A 83 10.59 -8.97 3.22
C GLY A 83 10.94 -9.72 1.93
N ALA A 84 10.57 -9.21 0.76
CA ALA A 84 10.94 -9.77 -0.54
C ALA A 84 12.28 -9.18 -1.03
N GLU A 85 13.36 -9.95 -0.97
CA GLU A 85 14.72 -9.49 -1.33
C GLU A 85 14.81 -9.02 -2.79
N ASP A 86 14.10 -9.69 -3.70
CA ASP A 86 13.98 -9.30 -5.12
C ASP A 86 13.35 -7.91 -5.31
N ARG A 87 12.65 -7.41 -4.29
CA ARG A 87 12.01 -6.09 -4.24
C ARG A 87 12.65 -5.12 -3.23
N GLY A 88 13.80 -5.48 -2.66
CA GLY A 88 14.53 -4.63 -1.69
C GLY A 88 14.03 -4.74 -0.25
N GLY A 89 13.23 -5.74 0.07
CA GLY A 89 12.76 -6.00 1.43
C GLY A 89 13.76 -6.79 2.29
N ARG A 90 13.62 -6.67 3.61
CA ARG A 90 14.38 -7.36 4.66
C ARG A 90 13.44 -8.22 5.52
N PRO A 91 13.90 -9.34 6.11
CA PRO A 91 13.04 -10.23 6.90
C PRO A 91 12.25 -9.52 8.01
N GLU A 92 12.85 -8.50 8.64
CA GLU A 92 12.26 -7.72 9.73
C GLU A 92 11.10 -6.81 9.26
N ASP A 93 10.95 -6.56 7.96
CA ASP A 93 9.90 -5.71 7.41
C ASP A 93 8.50 -6.21 7.79
N LYS A 94 8.32 -7.53 7.96
CA LYS A 94 7.04 -8.12 8.35
C LYS A 94 6.53 -7.53 9.67
N ASP A 95 7.36 -7.52 10.69
CA ASP A 95 7.01 -7.02 12.02
C ASP A 95 7.06 -5.48 12.08
N ASN A 96 8.00 -4.89 11.33
CA ASN A 96 8.10 -3.43 11.22
C ASN A 96 6.87 -2.82 10.55
N PHE A 97 6.26 -3.51 9.56
CA PHE A 97 5.09 -3.00 8.87
C PHE A 97 3.84 -3.02 9.76
N VAL A 98 3.67 -4.06 10.60
CA VAL A 98 2.64 -4.07 11.66
C VAL A 98 2.83 -2.89 12.60
N THR A 99 4.07 -2.66 13.04
CA THR A 99 4.40 -1.56 13.94
C THR A 99 4.11 -0.21 13.30
N LEU A 100 4.44 -0.03 12.02
CA LEU A 100 4.11 1.16 11.25
C LEU A 100 2.60 1.39 11.18
N CYS A 101 1.81 0.37 10.81
CA CYS A 101 0.35 0.50 10.73
C CYS A 101 -0.25 0.91 12.08
N LYS A 102 0.22 0.30 13.17
CA LYS A 102 -0.19 0.66 14.52
C LYS A 102 0.11 2.14 14.84
N GLU A 103 1.35 2.57 14.64
CA GLU A 103 1.78 3.95 14.92
C GLU A 103 1.04 4.96 14.03
N MET A 104 0.75 4.60 12.77
CA MET A 104 -0.07 5.41 11.87
C MET A 104 -1.50 5.55 12.38
N LYS A 105 -2.16 4.46 12.79
CA LYS A 105 -3.53 4.49 13.32
C LYS A 105 -3.64 5.37 14.56
N GLU A 106 -2.67 5.23 15.46
CA GLU A 106 -2.57 6.05 16.67
C GLU A 106 -2.38 7.53 16.33
N ALA A 107 -1.46 7.85 15.40
CA ALA A 107 -1.16 9.23 15.01
C ALA A 107 -2.30 9.88 14.20
N PHE A 108 -3.04 9.12 13.40
CA PHE A 108 -4.18 9.62 12.64
C PHE A 108 -5.34 9.99 13.56
N ALA A 109 -5.44 9.39 14.75
CA ALA A 109 -6.40 9.72 15.79
C ALA A 109 -7.87 9.81 15.31
N GLY A 110 -8.23 9.03 14.28
CA GLY A 110 -9.55 9.05 13.65
C GLY A 110 -9.83 10.22 12.70
N HIS A 111 -8.85 11.11 12.47
CA HIS A 111 -8.95 12.20 11.49
C HIS A 111 -8.74 11.74 10.05
N TYR A 112 -7.92 10.70 9.86
CA TYR A 112 -7.68 10.08 8.57
C TYR A 112 -7.90 8.58 8.65
N GLY A 113 -8.32 8.00 7.53
CA GLY A 113 -8.31 6.56 7.38
C GLY A 113 -6.97 6.02 6.88
N LEU A 114 -6.75 4.73 7.12
CA LEU A 114 -5.56 4.00 6.70
C LEU A 114 -5.96 2.70 6.00
N SER A 115 -5.42 2.46 4.81
CA SER A 115 -5.52 1.19 4.12
C SER A 115 -4.14 0.66 3.75
N VAL A 116 -4.06 -0.64 3.52
CA VAL A 116 -2.85 -1.29 3.02
C VAL A 116 -3.21 -2.12 1.81
N THR A 117 -2.36 -2.04 0.79
CA THR A 117 -2.48 -2.83 -0.42
C THR A 117 -1.70 -4.14 -0.28
N LEU A 118 -2.37 -5.26 -0.58
CA LEU A 118 -1.88 -6.62 -0.43
C LEU A 118 -1.78 -7.31 -1.80
N PRO A 119 -0.74 -8.13 -2.04
CA PRO A 119 -0.68 -8.96 -3.24
C PRO A 119 -1.69 -10.11 -3.17
N ALA A 120 -2.24 -10.51 -4.33
CA ALA A 120 -3.00 -11.76 -4.43
C ALA A 120 -2.10 -13.00 -4.45
N SER A 121 -0.84 -12.87 -4.90
CA SER A 121 0.12 -13.98 -4.94
C SER A 121 0.60 -14.36 -3.55
N PHE A 122 0.42 -15.63 -3.18
CA PHE A 122 0.93 -16.16 -1.91
C PHE A 122 2.45 -16.01 -1.75
N TRP A 123 3.18 -16.04 -2.87
CA TRP A 123 4.64 -15.87 -2.87
C TRP A 123 5.08 -14.58 -2.18
N TYR A 124 4.33 -13.49 -2.40
CA TYR A 124 4.58 -12.20 -1.76
C TYR A 124 3.76 -12.03 -0.48
N LEU A 125 2.51 -12.51 -0.45
CA LEU A 125 1.62 -12.36 0.71
C LEU A 125 2.19 -12.98 1.99
N ARG A 126 2.99 -14.06 1.90
CA ARG A 126 3.62 -14.71 3.07
C ARG A 126 4.48 -13.78 3.92
N HIS A 127 4.94 -12.67 3.35
CA HIS A 127 5.76 -11.67 4.03
C HIS A 127 4.94 -10.63 4.81
N PHE A 128 3.60 -10.64 4.67
CA PHE A 128 2.70 -9.78 5.41
C PHE A 128 2.16 -10.50 6.65
N ASP A 129 2.19 -9.84 7.80
CA ASP A 129 1.40 -10.26 8.96
C ASP A 129 0.01 -9.60 8.90
N VAL A 130 -0.86 -10.16 8.06
CA VAL A 130 -2.22 -9.63 7.83
C VAL A 130 -3.03 -9.59 9.12
N ALA A 131 -2.89 -10.60 9.98
CA ALA A 131 -3.62 -10.66 11.25
C ALA A 131 -3.11 -9.61 12.24
N GLY A 132 -1.80 -9.34 12.26
CA GLY A 132 -1.22 -8.25 13.05
C GLY A 132 -1.60 -6.86 12.55
N MET A 133 -1.78 -6.67 11.24
CA MET A 133 -2.13 -5.37 10.65
C MET A 133 -3.63 -5.05 10.72
N GLU A 134 -4.52 -6.04 10.60
CA GLU A 134 -5.97 -5.85 10.51
C GLU A 134 -6.57 -4.92 11.60
N PRO A 135 -6.16 -5.01 12.88
CA PRO A 135 -6.68 -4.12 13.93
C PRO A 135 -6.26 -2.65 13.78
N HIS A 136 -5.32 -2.36 12.89
CA HIS A 136 -4.67 -1.06 12.75
C HIS A 136 -5.01 -0.36 11.43
N VAL A 137 -5.76 -1.01 10.54
CA VAL A 137 -6.18 -0.43 9.26
C VAL A 137 -7.70 -0.38 9.18
N ASP A 138 -8.24 0.51 8.37
CA ASP A 138 -9.68 0.61 8.11
C ASP A 138 -10.14 -0.44 7.08
N TRP A 139 -9.27 -0.79 6.11
CA TRP A 139 -9.45 -1.94 5.23
C TRP A 139 -8.13 -2.36 4.55
N LEU A 140 -8.18 -3.52 3.90
CA LEU A 140 -7.10 -4.08 3.08
C LEU A 140 -7.54 -4.13 1.62
N ASN A 141 -6.76 -3.54 0.72
CA ASN A 141 -6.99 -3.62 -0.73
C ASN A 141 -6.23 -4.84 -1.27
N VAL A 142 -6.89 -5.80 -1.90
CA VAL A 142 -6.19 -6.96 -2.48
C VAL A 142 -6.03 -6.76 -3.99
N MET A 143 -4.78 -6.69 -4.45
CA MET A 143 -4.43 -6.58 -5.86
C MET A 143 -4.70 -7.89 -6.59
N THR A 144 -5.97 -8.08 -6.97
CA THR A 144 -6.47 -9.27 -7.69
C THR A 144 -6.33 -9.14 -9.21
N TYR A 145 -5.37 -8.33 -9.64
CA TYR A 145 -4.92 -8.11 -11.02
C TYR A 145 -3.43 -8.45 -11.11
N ASP A 146 -2.88 -8.59 -12.33
CA ASP A 146 -1.51 -9.07 -12.56
C ASP A 146 -1.22 -10.46 -11.95
N ILE A 147 -2.24 -11.34 -11.92
CA ILE A 147 -2.04 -12.74 -11.54
C ILE A 147 -1.10 -13.44 -12.55
N HIS A 148 -1.15 -13.00 -13.81
CA HIS A 148 -0.30 -13.45 -14.90
C HIS A 148 0.19 -12.28 -15.73
N GLY A 149 1.48 -12.26 -16.04
CA GLY A 149 2.12 -11.17 -16.78
C GLY A 149 3.25 -11.64 -17.68
N VAL A 150 4.06 -10.71 -18.17
CA VAL A 150 5.17 -11.01 -19.10
C VAL A 150 6.24 -11.95 -18.50
N TRP A 151 6.24 -12.12 -17.17
CA TRP A 151 7.08 -13.06 -16.43
C TRP A 151 6.66 -14.55 -16.60
N ASP A 152 5.46 -14.82 -17.12
CA ASP A 152 4.97 -16.17 -17.46
C ASP A 152 5.23 -16.53 -18.94
N ALA A 153 6.10 -15.80 -19.64
CA ALA A 153 6.38 -16.00 -21.05
C ALA A 153 6.83 -17.46 -21.33
N GLY A 154 5.94 -18.24 -21.95
CA GLY A 154 6.16 -19.66 -22.29
C GLY A 154 5.07 -20.61 -21.79
N GLN A 155 4.11 -20.14 -20.99
CA GLN A 155 2.91 -20.90 -20.62
C GLN A 155 1.68 -20.38 -21.39
N ASP A 156 0.66 -21.24 -21.56
CA ASP A 156 -0.61 -20.89 -22.25
C ASP A 156 -1.24 -19.60 -21.68
N THR A 157 -2.02 -18.89 -22.49
CA THR A 157 -2.65 -17.62 -22.11
C THR A 157 -3.51 -17.78 -20.86
N MET A 158 -3.13 -17.12 -19.75
CA MET A 158 -3.82 -17.23 -18.46
C MET A 158 -4.56 -15.93 -18.10
N LEU A 159 -5.57 -16.03 -17.23
CA LEU A 159 -6.49 -14.93 -16.86
C LEU A 159 -5.81 -13.89 -15.96
N GLN A 160 -5.77 -12.63 -16.39
CA GLN A 160 -5.14 -11.52 -15.69
C GLN A 160 -5.79 -11.16 -14.33
N SER A 161 -7.11 -11.36 -14.23
CA SER A 161 -7.89 -11.31 -12.99
C SER A 161 -8.97 -12.39 -13.06
N SER A 162 -8.87 -13.43 -12.24
CA SER A 162 -9.83 -14.54 -12.26
C SER A 162 -10.64 -14.62 -10.97
N LEU A 163 -11.97 -14.55 -11.11
CA LEU A 163 -12.89 -14.92 -10.04
C LEU A 163 -13.33 -16.36 -10.28
N GLN A 164 -12.93 -17.27 -9.38
CA GLN A 164 -13.38 -18.66 -9.43
C GLN A 164 -14.47 -18.90 -8.38
N LYS A 165 -15.50 -19.64 -8.78
CA LYS A 165 -16.53 -20.13 -7.85
C LYS A 165 -15.95 -21.27 -7.02
N ILE A 166 -15.63 -21.02 -5.75
CA ILE A 166 -15.21 -22.06 -4.80
C ILE A 166 -16.45 -22.89 -4.45
N LYS A 167 -16.47 -24.17 -4.85
CA LYS A 167 -17.41 -25.16 -4.30
C LYS A 167 -16.79 -25.74 -3.04
N PHE A 168 -17.42 -25.49 -1.90
CA PHE A 168 -17.09 -26.24 -0.68
C PHE A 168 -17.58 -27.68 -0.84
N PRO A 169 -16.80 -28.70 -0.44
CA PRO A 169 -17.30 -30.06 -0.37
C PRO A 169 -18.40 -30.15 0.69
N ASP A 170 -19.47 -30.88 0.39
CA ASP A 170 -20.49 -31.21 1.37
C ASP A 170 -19.83 -32.00 2.51
N LEU A 171 -19.87 -31.44 3.72
CA LEU A 171 -19.44 -32.14 4.92
C LEU A 171 -20.51 -33.20 5.24
N SER A 172 -20.16 -34.48 5.02
CA SER A 172 -20.95 -35.64 5.47
C SER A 172 -20.68 -35.95 6.94
#